data_AF-A0A8J5TTD7-F1
#
_entry.id   AF-A0A8J5TTD7-F1
#
_cell.length_a   1.000
_cell.length_b   1.000
_cell.length_c   1.000
_cell.angle_alpha   90.00
_cell.angle_beta   90.00
_cell.angle_gamma   90.00
#
_symmetry.space_group_name_H-M   'P 1'
#
loop_
_entity.id
_entity.type
_entity.pdbx_description
1 polymer ?
#
loop_
_entity_poly.entity_id
_entity_poly.type
_entity_poly.pdbx_seq_one_letter_code
_entity_poly.pdbx_strand_id
1 'polypeptide(L)'
;MTSLLAATRTTEFASRVVGVRTFLPQISAKRFSTVGGIAEGVFVQQIDSCKSFNDTRWTEHWIALANEHLKHLDNEFEKAELGSSHALLRGLPPSPALISFLGRGAAAMTQTPPGTPIDKDTFPQDGQKGSFIAVNALLEAIACFFVAAWPGQTPARLKAYRVWEALFDVLLDVIAPTLSLNVESETTVSGVLVINGLEGTNVETVVTALRTKAVLSSAWFFMEMPGTYAYKQPLTKSSSKLIYNEVLTFMALHKLVDGSRLGMFGISFEGNCATRVAMVDKRLKVVFSWSMERRIR
;
A
#
# COMPACT_ATOMS: atom_id res chain seq x y z
N MET A 1 -27.06 1.17 14.99
CA MET A 1 -27.39 2.30 14.08
C MET A 1 -26.86 2.07 12.67
N THR A 2 -25.57 1.81 12.47
CA THR A 2 -24.95 1.56 11.15
C THR A 2 -25.62 0.42 10.36
N SER A 3 -25.94 -0.72 10.99
CA SER A 3 -26.61 -1.85 10.32
C SER A 3 -28.01 -1.52 9.79
N LEU A 4 -28.77 -0.68 10.51
CA LEU A 4 -30.11 -0.23 10.09
C LEU A 4 -30.03 0.74 8.90
N LEU A 5 -29.06 1.66 8.92
CA LEU A 5 -28.82 2.59 7.82
C LEU A 5 -28.36 1.86 6.55
N ALA A 6 -27.53 0.82 6.70
CA ALA A 6 -27.16 -0.07 5.60
C ALA A 6 -28.37 -0.83 5.04
N ALA A 7 -29.20 -1.44 5.91
CA ALA A 7 -30.38 -2.18 5.50
C ALA A 7 -31.42 -1.31 4.76
N THR A 8 -31.56 -0.05 5.19
CA THR A 8 -32.46 0.93 4.57
C THR A 8 -31.82 1.73 3.42
N ARG A 9 -30.54 1.48 3.11
CA ARG A 9 -29.75 2.19 2.09
C ARG A 9 -29.69 3.71 2.31
N THR A 10 -29.69 4.15 3.56
CA THR A 10 -29.67 5.57 3.96
C THR A 10 -28.31 6.06 4.47
N THR A 11 -27.27 5.21 4.44
CA THR A 11 -25.91 5.55 4.89
C THR A 11 -25.35 6.82 4.22
N GLU A 12 -25.57 7.00 2.92
CA GLU A 12 -25.12 8.20 2.18
C GLU A 12 -25.84 9.48 2.63
N PHE A 13 -27.10 9.39 3.05
CA PHE A 13 -27.80 10.55 3.59
C PHE A 13 -27.26 10.90 4.98
N ALA A 14 -27.03 9.90 5.82
CA ALA A 14 -26.51 10.10 7.17
C ALA A 14 -25.05 10.61 7.15
N SER A 15 -24.20 10.13 6.25
CA SER A 15 -22.80 10.55 6.14
C SER A 15 -22.64 12.04 5.81
N ARG A 16 -23.63 12.66 5.16
CA ARG A 16 -23.61 14.11 4.90
C ARG A 16 -23.72 14.94 6.18
N VAL A 17 -24.39 14.41 7.20
CA VAL A 17 -24.58 15.08 8.48
C VAL A 17 -23.44 14.75 9.44
N VAL A 18 -23.13 13.47 9.62
CA VAL A 18 -22.18 13.01 10.66
C VAL A 18 -20.77 12.70 10.13
N GLY A 19 -20.54 12.88 8.83
CA GLY A 19 -19.28 12.49 8.16
C GLY A 19 -19.16 11.00 7.89
N VAL A 20 -18.24 10.64 6.98
CA VAL A 20 -17.99 9.23 6.61
C VAL A 20 -17.33 8.45 7.74
N ARG A 21 -16.51 9.09 8.59
CA ARG A 21 -15.74 8.42 9.65
C ARG A 21 -16.58 7.55 10.57
N THR A 22 -17.79 8.00 10.90
CA THR A 22 -18.76 7.28 11.75
C THR A 22 -19.09 5.88 11.21
N PHE A 23 -18.97 5.68 9.90
CA PHE A 23 -19.31 4.44 9.21
C PHE A 23 -18.08 3.61 8.83
N LEU A 24 -16.87 4.17 8.93
CA LEU A 24 -15.63 3.47 8.64
C LEU A 24 -15.21 2.58 9.81
N PRO A 25 -14.47 1.49 9.54
CA PRO A 25 -13.74 0.78 10.59
C PRO A 25 -12.88 1.73 11.43
N GLN A 26 -12.83 1.52 12.76
CA GLN A 26 -12.06 2.39 13.67
C GLN A 26 -10.56 2.46 13.32
N ILE A 27 -10.06 1.40 12.72
CA ILE A 27 -8.67 1.26 12.26
C ILE A 27 -8.36 2.02 10.97
N SER A 28 -9.36 2.53 10.24
CA SER A 28 -9.16 3.10 8.90
C SER A 28 -8.17 4.25 8.90
N ALA A 29 -8.28 5.18 9.85
CA ALA A 29 -7.35 6.31 9.97
C ALA A 29 -5.90 5.82 10.19
N LYS A 30 -5.70 4.91 11.13
CA LYS A 30 -4.39 4.29 11.40
C LYS A 30 -3.84 3.53 10.20
N ARG A 31 -4.67 2.74 9.52
CA ARG A 31 -4.32 1.98 8.32
C ARG A 31 -3.82 2.90 7.21
N PHE A 32 -4.61 3.92 6.86
CA PHE A 32 -4.30 4.83 5.76
C PHE A 32 -3.11 5.74 6.06
N SER A 33 -3.03 6.27 7.29
CA SER A 33 -1.90 7.09 7.73
C SER A 33 -0.57 6.32 7.76
N THR A 34 -0.60 5.02 8.10
CA THR A 34 0.58 4.15 8.09
C THR A 34 1.21 4.05 6.71
N VAL A 35 0.40 3.97 5.63
CA VAL A 35 0.90 3.91 4.26
C VAL A 35 1.64 5.19 3.89
N GLY A 36 1.06 6.35 4.19
CA GLY A 36 1.62 7.65 3.80
C GLY A 36 2.72 8.19 4.71
N GLY A 37 3.01 7.54 5.85
CA GLY A 37 3.86 8.15 6.87
C GLY A 37 3.25 9.44 7.44
N ILE A 38 1.92 9.54 7.46
CA ILE A 38 1.17 10.70 7.92
C ILE A 38 0.86 10.53 9.41
N ALA A 39 0.82 11.63 10.17
CA ALA A 39 0.31 11.59 11.54
C ALA A 39 -1.17 11.20 11.56
N GLU A 40 -1.53 10.20 12.38
CA GLU A 40 -2.90 9.67 12.44
C GLU A 40 -3.92 10.79 12.70
N GLY A 41 -3.62 11.75 13.56
CA GLY A 41 -4.49 12.91 13.83
C GLY A 41 -4.76 13.79 12.60
N VAL A 42 -3.77 13.99 11.74
CA VAL A 42 -3.93 14.72 10.46
C VAL A 42 -4.85 13.92 9.53
N PHE A 43 -4.65 12.61 9.45
CA PHE A 43 -5.50 11.76 8.60
C PHE A 43 -6.94 11.68 9.11
N VAL A 44 -7.15 11.69 10.43
CA VAL A 44 -8.50 11.77 11.03
C VAL A 44 -9.22 13.05 10.58
N GLN A 45 -8.52 14.20 10.56
CA GLN A 45 -9.10 15.45 10.08
C GLN A 45 -9.49 15.37 8.60
N GLN A 46 -8.62 14.76 7.76
CA GLN A 46 -8.91 14.52 6.35
C GLN A 46 -10.15 13.63 6.16
N ILE A 47 -10.32 12.58 6.96
CA ILE A 47 -11.53 11.73 6.92
C ILE A 47 -12.76 12.51 7.40
N ASP A 48 -12.65 13.30 8.49
CA ASP A 48 -13.77 14.05 9.06
C ASP A 48 -14.34 15.12 8.11
N SER A 49 -13.48 15.63 7.22
CA SER A 49 -13.87 16.54 6.14
C SER A 49 -14.61 15.86 4.98
N CYS A 50 -14.52 14.53 4.85
CA CYS A 50 -15.26 13.77 3.85
C CYS A 50 -16.70 13.48 4.31
N LYS A 51 -17.70 13.89 3.52
CA LYS A 51 -19.13 13.83 3.86
C LYS A 51 -19.96 12.92 2.96
N SER A 52 -19.34 12.09 2.13
CA SER A 52 -20.06 11.34 1.09
C SER A 52 -19.33 10.05 0.73
N PHE A 53 -20.09 8.96 0.60
CA PHE A 53 -19.62 7.69 0.03
C PHE A 53 -19.93 7.58 -1.46
N ASN A 54 -20.73 8.50 -2.02
CA ASN A 54 -20.91 8.59 -3.48
C ASN A 54 -19.54 8.64 -4.18
N ASP A 55 -19.35 7.78 -5.19
CA ASP A 55 -18.05 7.56 -5.81
C ASP A 55 -17.39 8.82 -6.34
N THR A 56 -18.13 9.69 -7.02
CA THR A 56 -17.59 10.92 -7.57
C THR A 56 -17.09 11.82 -6.44
N ARG A 57 -17.93 12.09 -5.44
CA ARG A 57 -17.55 12.95 -4.30
C ARG A 57 -16.43 12.38 -3.45
N TRP A 58 -16.45 11.06 -3.24
CA TRP A 58 -15.40 10.35 -2.52
C TRP A 58 -14.06 10.49 -3.25
N THR A 59 -14.04 10.15 -4.53
CA THR A 59 -12.80 10.20 -5.33
C THR A 59 -12.30 11.63 -5.49
N GLU A 60 -13.17 12.60 -5.76
CA GLU A 60 -12.81 14.02 -5.86
C GLU A 60 -12.18 14.54 -4.56
N HIS A 61 -12.76 14.21 -3.41
CA HIS A 61 -12.23 14.61 -2.10
C HIS A 61 -10.79 14.14 -1.89
N TRP A 62 -10.54 12.85 -2.08
CA TRP A 62 -9.23 12.26 -1.85
C TRP A 62 -8.21 12.63 -2.94
N ILE A 63 -8.64 12.78 -4.19
CA ILE A 63 -7.78 13.25 -5.28
C ILE A 63 -7.40 14.72 -5.07
N ALA A 64 -8.28 15.55 -4.52
CA ALA A 64 -7.95 16.94 -4.18
C ALA A 64 -6.80 17.01 -3.16
N LEU A 65 -6.89 16.22 -2.08
CA LEU A 65 -5.81 16.09 -1.09
C LEU A 65 -4.53 15.53 -1.73
N ALA A 66 -4.63 14.50 -2.58
CA ALA A 66 -3.47 13.97 -3.29
C ALA A 66 -2.78 15.04 -4.15
N ASN A 67 -3.56 15.88 -4.83
CA ASN A 67 -3.04 16.97 -5.66
C ASN A 67 -2.36 18.07 -4.82
N GLU A 68 -2.76 18.30 -3.57
CA GLU A 68 -2.04 19.20 -2.67
C GLU A 68 -0.63 18.65 -2.35
N HIS A 69 -0.52 17.35 -2.08
CA HIS A 69 0.78 16.71 -1.89
C HIS A 69 1.61 16.68 -3.18
N LEU A 70 0.99 16.45 -4.34
CA LEU A 70 1.69 16.55 -5.64
C LEU A 70 2.19 17.96 -5.95
N LYS A 71 1.51 19.03 -5.50
CA LYS A 71 2.04 20.39 -5.61
C LYS A 71 3.31 20.57 -4.79
N HIS A 72 3.37 20.01 -3.58
CA HIS A 72 4.61 20.03 -2.79
C HIS A 72 5.73 19.26 -3.49
N LEU A 73 5.42 18.13 -4.12
CA LEU A 73 6.37 17.36 -4.93
C LEU A 73 6.87 18.18 -6.13
N ASP A 74 5.97 18.81 -6.88
CA ASP A 74 6.28 19.65 -8.04
C ASP A 74 7.17 20.83 -7.66
N ASN A 75 6.94 21.47 -6.50
CA ASN A 75 7.79 22.55 -6.00
C ASN A 75 9.24 22.10 -5.76
N GLU A 76 9.45 20.87 -5.28
CA GLU A 76 10.80 20.33 -5.09
C GLU A 76 11.44 19.88 -6.42
N PHE A 77 10.64 19.40 -7.37
CA PHE A 77 11.12 19.11 -8.72
C PHE A 77 11.51 20.37 -9.48
N GLU A 78 10.77 21.47 -9.33
CA GLU A 78 11.08 22.76 -9.93
C GLU A 78 12.41 23.31 -9.40
N LYS A 79 12.61 23.31 -8.08
CA LYS A 79 13.89 23.72 -7.45
C LYS A 79 15.08 22.89 -7.93
N ALA A 80 14.84 21.63 -8.29
CA ALA A 80 15.86 20.69 -8.77
C ALA A 80 15.94 20.63 -10.31
N GLU A 81 15.15 21.43 -11.03
CA GLU A 81 15.07 21.46 -12.50
C GLU A 81 14.69 20.10 -13.14
N LEU A 82 13.82 19.32 -12.46
CA LEU A 82 13.42 17.95 -12.85
C LEU A 82 12.07 17.88 -13.59
N GLY A 83 11.40 19.01 -13.81
CA GLY A 83 10.08 19.07 -14.45
C GLY A 83 8.94 18.87 -13.45
N SER A 84 7.90 18.11 -13.85
CA SER A 84 6.68 17.93 -13.05
C SER A 84 6.25 16.46 -12.93
N SER A 85 5.62 16.17 -11.81
CA SER A 85 4.97 14.91 -11.46
C SER A 85 3.88 14.48 -12.46
N HIS A 86 3.39 15.38 -13.33
CA HIS A 86 2.48 15.05 -14.43
C HIS A 86 2.98 13.92 -15.34
N ALA A 87 4.29 13.81 -15.55
CA ALA A 87 4.87 12.71 -16.33
C ALA A 87 4.67 11.36 -15.61
N LEU A 88 4.84 11.35 -14.28
CA LEU A 88 4.65 10.16 -13.43
C LEU A 88 3.19 9.71 -13.44
N LEU A 89 2.24 10.66 -13.37
CA LEU A 89 0.80 10.37 -13.42
C LEU A 89 0.35 9.72 -14.75
N ARG A 90 1.13 9.88 -15.81
CA ARG A 90 0.88 9.25 -17.12
C ARG A 90 1.55 7.88 -17.25
N GLY A 91 2.26 7.42 -16.23
CA GLY A 91 3.02 6.17 -16.26
C GLY A 91 4.23 6.22 -17.20
N LEU A 92 4.75 7.42 -17.49
CA LEU A 92 6.00 7.55 -18.24
C LEU A 92 7.18 7.19 -17.32
N PRO A 93 8.19 6.47 -17.83
CA PRO A 93 9.34 6.10 -17.03
C PRO A 93 10.06 7.35 -16.50
N PRO A 94 10.43 7.41 -15.21
CA PRO A 94 11.13 8.54 -14.64
C PRO A 94 12.53 8.68 -15.25
N SER A 95 13.02 9.91 -15.38
CA SER A 95 14.38 10.16 -15.87
C SER A 95 15.43 9.67 -14.85
N PRO A 96 16.65 9.29 -15.27
CA PRO A 96 17.71 8.91 -14.33
C PRO A 96 18.04 9.98 -13.30
N ALA A 97 17.95 11.26 -13.69
CA ALA A 97 18.14 12.40 -12.78
C ALA A 97 17.06 12.45 -11.70
N LEU A 98 15.80 12.17 -12.07
CA LEU A 98 14.68 12.13 -11.13
C LEU A 98 14.82 10.95 -10.16
N ILE A 99 15.16 9.75 -10.65
CA ILE A 99 15.41 8.58 -9.81
C ILE A 99 16.55 8.87 -8.83
N SER A 100 17.65 9.43 -9.31
CA SER A 100 18.79 9.82 -8.46
C SER A 100 18.40 10.86 -7.42
N PHE A 101 17.58 11.85 -7.79
CA PHE A 101 17.06 12.86 -6.87
C PHE A 101 16.25 12.22 -5.77
N LEU A 102 15.17 11.50 -6.10
CA LEU A 102 14.30 10.84 -5.12
C LEU A 102 15.05 9.78 -4.30
N GLY A 103 16.04 9.10 -4.89
CA GLY A 103 16.86 8.08 -4.22
C GLY A 103 17.60 8.61 -3.00
N ARG A 104 18.03 9.87 -3.01
CA ARG A 104 18.67 10.51 -1.85
C ARG A 104 17.71 10.64 -0.65
N GLY A 105 16.42 10.79 -0.91
CA GLY A 105 15.36 10.93 0.08
C GLY A 105 14.73 9.60 0.50
N ALA A 106 15.11 8.46 -0.12
CA ALA A 106 14.55 7.16 0.20
C ALA A 106 14.76 6.74 1.67
N ALA A 107 15.79 7.30 2.32
CA ALA A 107 16.02 7.15 3.75
C ALA A 107 14.82 7.60 4.60
N ALA A 108 13.99 8.54 4.11
CA ALA A 108 12.72 8.92 4.74
C ALA A 108 11.84 7.71 5.04
N MET A 109 11.83 6.75 4.12
CA MET A 109 11.04 5.52 4.25
C MET A 109 11.77 4.44 5.01
N THR A 110 13.02 4.16 4.65
CA THR A 110 13.74 3.01 5.19
C THR A 110 14.17 3.19 6.64
N GLN A 111 14.26 4.44 7.13
CA GLN A 111 14.64 4.76 8.50
C GLN A 111 13.44 5.07 9.41
N THR A 112 12.23 5.24 8.86
CA THR A 112 11.03 5.57 9.63
C THR A 112 10.10 4.35 9.75
N PRO A 113 9.95 3.74 10.94
CA PRO A 113 9.12 2.55 11.13
C PRO A 113 7.64 2.77 10.70
N PRO A 114 6.93 1.72 10.24
CA PRO A 114 5.51 1.84 9.88
C PRO A 114 4.69 2.44 11.01
N GLY A 115 3.76 3.35 10.66
CA GLY A 115 2.89 4.03 11.62
C GLY A 115 3.56 5.17 12.38
N THR A 116 4.86 5.38 12.22
CA THR A 116 5.54 6.61 12.66
C THR A 116 5.45 7.65 11.54
N PRO A 117 5.07 8.90 11.83
CA PRO A 117 5.09 9.96 10.85
C PRO A 117 6.51 10.25 10.38
N ILE A 118 6.69 10.59 9.11
CA ILE A 118 7.98 11.02 8.60
C ILE A 118 8.17 12.49 9.03
N ASP A 119 9.14 12.74 9.90
CA ASP A 119 9.46 14.08 10.37
C ASP A 119 10.47 14.76 9.44
N LYS A 120 10.00 15.75 8.69
CA LYS A 120 10.79 16.51 7.70
C LYS A 120 11.96 17.27 8.34
N ASP A 121 11.89 17.55 9.65
CA ASP A 121 12.92 18.31 10.36
C ASP A 121 14.05 17.43 10.93
N THR A 122 13.88 16.10 10.93
CA THR A 122 14.87 15.15 11.47
C THR A 122 15.95 14.72 10.46
N PHE A 123 15.81 15.07 9.19
CA PHE A 123 16.76 14.67 8.14
C PHE A 123 17.84 15.73 7.89
N PRO A 124 19.00 15.35 7.30
CA PRO A 124 20.16 16.24 7.19
C PRO A 124 19.81 17.58 6.52
N GLN A 125 20.33 18.67 7.10
CA GLN A 125 20.23 20.03 6.53
C GLN A 125 21.17 20.25 5.33
N ASP A 126 21.83 19.19 4.85
CA ASP A 126 22.61 19.25 3.63
C ASP A 126 21.68 19.37 2.41
N GLY A 127 22.26 19.54 1.22
CA GLY A 127 21.53 19.76 -0.04
C GLY A 127 20.56 18.63 -0.46
N GLN A 128 20.27 17.66 0.42
CA GLN A 128 19.33 16.58 0.22
C GLN A 128 17.92 16.85 0.78
N LYS A 129 17.73 17.92 1.58
CA LYS A 129 16.42 18.25 2.20
C LYS A 129 15.24 18.25 1.21
N GLY A 130 15.43 18.81 0.01
CA GLY A 130 14.38 18.82 -1.01
C GLY A 130 13.96 17.43 -1.49
N SER A 131 14.89 16.48 -1.55
CA SER A 131 14.59 15.08 -1.90
C SER A 131 13.78 14.37 -0.81
N PHE A 132 14.09 14.60 0.46
CA PHE A 132 13.30 14.07 1.58
C PHE A 132 11.86 14.60 1.56
N ILE A 133 11.69 15.91 1.33
CA ILE A 133 10.37 16.54 1.20
C ILE A 133 9.62 15.93 0.01
N ALA A 134 10.28 15.73 -1.12
CA ALA A 134 9.70 15.11 -2.31
C ALA A 134 9.23 13.67 -2.04
N VAL A 135 10.06 12.81 -1.44
CA VAL A 135 9.67 11.42 -1.12
C VAL A 135 8.51 11.38 -0.12
N ASN A 136 8.52 12.25 0.90
CA ASN A 136 7.39 12.35 1.82
C ASN A 136 6.10 12.79 1.09
N ALA A 137 6.17 13.84 0.28
CA ALA A 137 5.01 14.33 -0.48
C ALA A 137 4.46 13.26 -1.45
N LEU A 138 5.35 12.49 -2.09
CA LEU A 138 4.96 11.36 -2.95
C LEU A 138 4.23 10.27 -2.15
N LEU A 139 4.71 9.92 -0.96
CA LEU A 139 4.05 8.96 -0.07
C LEU A 139 2.66 9.43 0.37
N GLU A 140 2.54 10.69 0.76
CA GLU A 140 1.26 11.29 1.16
C GLU A 140 0.25 11.26 0.01
N ALA A 141 0.71 11.58 -1.21
CA ALA A 141 -0.11 11.48 -2.42
C ALA A 141 -0.54 10.03 -2.71
N ILE A 142 0.37 9.07 -2.61
CA ILE A 142 0.09 7.63 -2.76
C ILE A 142 -0.97 7.19 -1.76
N ALA A 143 -0.87 7.59 -0.48
CA ALA A 143 -1.87 7.26 0.52
C ALA A 143 -3.25 7.85 0.19
N CYS A 144 -3.30 9.10 -0.29
CA CYS A 144 -4.57 9.71 -0.69
C CYS A 144 -5.19 9.02 -1.92
N PHE A 145 -4.40 8.68 -2.95
CA PHE A 145 -4.94 7.94 -4.11
C PHE A 145 -5.35 6.51 -3.76
N PHE A 146 -4.66 5.85 -2.82
CA PHE A 146 -5.09 4.57 -2.27
C PHE A 146 -6.50 4.69 -1.66
N VAL A 147 -6.71 5.69 -0.80
CA VAL A 147 -8.03 5.91 -0.19
C VAL A 147 -9.07 6.32 -1.23
N ALA A 148 -8.70 7.10 -2.25
CA ALA A 148 -9.59 7.40 -3.37
C ALA A 148 -10.06 6.12 -4.10
N ALA A 149 -9.15 5.15 -4.29
CA ALA A 149 -9.48 3.85 -4.88
C ALA A 149 -10.31 2.94 -3.97
N TRP A 150 -10.33 3.18 -2.66
CA TRP A 150 -10.99 2.33 -1.65
C TRP A 150 -12.38 2.85 -1.23
N PRO A 151 -13.42 2.01 -1.04
CA PRO A 151 -13.53 0.59 -1.42
C PRO A 151 -14.18 0.42 -2.80
N GLY A 152 -13.91 -0.70 -3.46
CA GLY A 152 -14.65 -1.14 -4.66
C GLY A 152 -13.97 -0.82 -6.00
N GLN A 153 -14.68 -1.12 -7.09
CA GLN A 153 -14.10 -1.20 -8.45
C GLN A 153 -14.83 -0.33 -9.47
N THR A 154 -15.42 0.79 -9.05
CA THR A 154 -16.09 1.68 -9.99
C THR A 154 -15.09 2.44 -10.87
N PRO A 155 -15.48 2.95 -12.05
CA PRO A 155 -14.54 3.54 -13.00
C PRO A 155 -13.67 4.67 -12.41
N ALA A 156 -14.24 5.53 -11.56
CA ALA A 156 -13.51 6.60 -10.89
C ALA A 156 -12.45 6.05 -9.91
N ARG A 157 -12.80 5.00 -9.15
CA ARG A 157 -11.90 4.33 -8.20
C ARG A 157 -10.78 3.57 -8.91
N LEU A 158 -11.10 2.90 -10.01
CA LEU A 158 -10.10 2.22 -10.85
C LEU A 158 -9.13 3.21 -11.51
N LYS A 159 -9.60 4.41 -11.87
CA LYS A 159 -8.71 5.48 -12.34
C LYS A 159 -7.73 5.92 -11.26
N ALA A 160 -8.22 6.13 -10.02
CA ALA A 160 -7.36 6.44 -8.88
C ALA A 160 -6.36 5.32 -8.59
N TYR A 161 -6.80 4.05 -8.65
CA TYR A 161 -5.95 2.88 -8.49
C TYR A 161 -4.78 2.86 -9.49
N ARG A 162 -5.03 3.15 -10.78
CA ARG A 162 -3.95 3.17 -11.79
C ARG A 162 -2.92 4.27 -11.55
N VAL A 163 -3.38 5.45 -11.13
CA VAL A 163 -2.45 6.55 -10.78
C VAL A 163 -1.62 6.18 -9.58
N TRP A 164 -2.26 5.59 -8.57
CA TRP A 164 -1.61 5.09 -7.37
C TRP A 164 -0.56 4.00 -7.67
N GLU A 165 -0.88 3.04 -8.53
CA GLU A 165 0.03 1.99 -9.01
C GLU A 165 1.24 2.62 -9.72
N ALA A 166 1.02 3.54 -10.67
CA ALA A 166 2.11 4.21 -11.39
C ALA A 166 3.04 5.03 -10.47
N LEU A 167 2.49 5.75 -9.48
CA LEU A 167 3.30 6.48 -8.51
C LEU A 167 4.07 5.54 -7.59
N PHE A 168 3.49 4.38 -7.26
CA PHE A 168 4.14 3.38 -6.44
C PHE A 168 5.28 2.67 -7.18
N ASP A 169 5.14 2.37 -8.47
CA ASP A 169 6.21 1.80 -9.29
C ASP A 169 7.44 2.72 -9.31
N VAL A 170 7.23 4.02 -9.47
CA VAL A 170 8.30 5.04 -9.38
C VAL A 170 8.96 5.01 -8.00
N LEU A 171 8.17 4.88 -6.93
CA LEU A 171 8.69 4.79 -5.57
C LEU A 171 9.53 3.52 -5.38
N LEU A 172 9.13 2.39 -5.95
CA LEU A 172 9.89 1.14 -5.91
C LEU A 172 11.22 1.26 -6.66
N ASP A 173 11.22 1.83 -7.86
CA ASP A 173 12.44 2.07 -8.66
C ASP A 173 13.46 2.94 -7.90
N VAL A 174 12.95 3.85 -7.07
CA VAL A 174 13.76 4.74 -6.22
C VAL A 174 14.30 4.03 -4.98
N ILE A 175 13.48 3.24 -4.29
CA ILE A 175 13.84 2.64 -3.00
C ILE A 175 14.64 1.36 -3.16
N ALA A 176 14.34 0.55 -4.18
CA ALA A 176 14.97 -0.75 -4.35
C ALA A 176 16.52 -0.68 -4.36
N PRO A 177 17.16 0.29 -5.04
CA PRO A 177 18.61 0.47 -4.97
C PRO A 177 19.13 0.84 -3.57
N THR A 178 18.36 1.63 -2.80
CA THR A 178 18.78 2.09 -1.46
C THR A 178 18.71 1.03 -0.38
N LEU A 179 17.93 -0.02 -0.61
CA LEU A 179 17.89 -1.19 0.26
C LEU A 179 19.09 -2.13 0.05
N SER A 180 20.07 -1.74 -0.77
CA SER A 180 21.19 -2.58 -1.18
C SER A 180 20.70 -3.95 -1.66
N LEU A 181 19.56 -3.99 -2.36
CA LEU A 181 19.02 -5.19 -3.00
C LEU A 181 19.86 -5.54 -4.24
N ASN A 182 21.17 -5.73 -4.05
CA ASN A 182 22.03 -6.43 -4.99
C ASN A 182 22.10 -7.88 -4.56
N VAL A 183 21.39 -8.72 -5.30
CA VAL A 183 21.41 -10.16 -5.12
C VAL A 183 22.63 -10.73 -5.83
N GLU A 184 23.68 -10.97 -5.07
CA GLU A 184 24.56 -12.11 -5.30
C GLU A 184 24.81 -12.79 -3.96
N SER A 185 23.93 -13.74 -3.63
CA SER A 185 24.10 -14.64 -2.50
C SER A 185 24.10 -16.05 -3.05
N GLU A 186 25.22 -16.78 -2.88
CA GLU A 186 25.28 -18.23 -3.10
C GLU A 186 24.37 -19.01 -2.12
N THR A 187 23.83 -18.33 -1.10
CA THR A 187 22.91 -18.91 -0.12
C THR A 187 21.45 -18.56 -0.41
N THR A 188 20.58 -19.57 -0.38
CA THR A 188 19.14 -19.40 -0.50
C THR A 188 18.53 -18.87 0.81
N VAL A 189 17.48 -18.05 0.71
CA VAL A 189 16.76 -17.46 1.86
C VAL A 189 15.37 -18.06 2.02
N SER A 190 14.72 -17.86 3.18
CA SER A 190 13.32 -18.29 3.36
C SER A 190 12.39 -17.45 2.48
N GLY A 191 11.34 -18.06 1.92
CA GLY A 191 10.33 -17.37 1.12
C GLY A 191 9.08 -17.05 1.95
N VAL A 192 8.58 -15.81 1.89
CA VAL A 192 7.34 -15.40 2.56
C VAL A 192 6.36 -14.86 1.52
N LEU A 193 5.21 -15.50 1.41
CA LEU A 193 4.08 -15.01 0.59
C LEU A 193 3.17 -14.13 1.45
N VAL A 194 3.00 -12.87 1.08
CA VAL A 194 2.09 -11.92 1.71
C VAL A 194 0.87 -11.71 0.83
N ILE A 195 -0.31 -11.74 1.44
CA ILE A 195 -1.58 -11.58 0.75
C ILE A 195 -2.46 -10.59 1.52
N ASN A 196 -2.87 -9.54 0.83
CA ASN A 196 -3.82 -8.51 1.27
C ASN A 196 -5.26 -9.07 1.41
N GLY A 197 -6.13 -8.40 2.16
CA GLY A 197 -7.56 -8.75 2.20
C GLY A 197 -8.35 -8.25 0.98
N LEU A 198 -9.66 -8.53 0.96
CA LEU A 198 -10.62 -8.14 -0.10
C LEU A 198 -10.54 -6.67 -0.55
N GLU A 199 -10.19 -5.78 0.37
CA GLU A 199 -10.09 -4.33 0.15
C GLU A 199 -8.69 -3.78 0.44
N GLY A 200 -7.71 -4.67 0.63
CA GLY A 200 -6.30 -4.28 0.66
C GLY A 200 -5.73 -4.35 -0.75
N THR A 201 -4.49 -3.95 -0.89
CA THR A 201 -3.77 -3.99 -2.16
C THR A 201 -2.32 -4.38 -1.94
N ASN A 202 -1.62 -4.82 -3.00
CA ASN A 202 -0.23 -5.24 -2.88
C ASN A 202 0.66 -4.11 -2.35
N VAL A 203 0.53 -2.92 -2.93
CA VAL A 203 1.28 -1.72 -2.54
C VAL A 203 1.13 -1.39 -1.05
N GLU A 204 -0.07 -1.50 -0.46
CA GLU A 204 -0.26 -1.28 0.99
C GLU A 204 0.66 -2.19 1.82
N THR A 205 0.70 -3.47 1.43
CA THR A 205 1.51 -4.47 2.12
C THR A 205 3.01 -4.31 1.85
N VAL A 206 3.38 -3.93 0.63
CA VAL A 206 4.78 -3.70 0.23
C VAL A 206 5.34 -2.46 0.93
N VAL A 207 4.65 -1.31 0.90
CA VAL A 207 5.09 -0.08 1.59
C VAL A 207 5.29 -0.34 3.08
N THR A 208 4.37 -1.08 3.70
CA THR A 208 4.51 -1.46 5.11
C THR A 208 5.75 -2.33 5.33
N ALA A 209 5.96 -3.35 4.48
CA ALA A 209 7.10 -4.25 4.58
C ALA A 209 8.45 -3.53 4.39
N LEU A 210 8.56 -2.66 3.37
CA LEU A 210 9.80 -1.91 3.06
C LEU A 210 10.27 -1.00 4.19
N ARG A 211 9.36 -0.60 5.08
CA ARG A 211 9.67 0.20 6.27
C ARG A 211 10.07 -0.66 7.48
N THR A 212 10.08 -1.99 7.35
CA THR A 212 10.56 -2.91 8.38
C THR A 212 11.94 -3.46 8.03
N LYS A 213 12.71 -3.90 9.03
CA LYS A 213 13.95 -4.64 8.79
C LYS A 213 13.73 -6.10 8.37
N ALA A 214 12.48 -6.58 8.40
CA ALA A 214 12.16 -7.98 8.11
C ALA A 214 12.35 -8.35 6.63
N VAL A 215 12.37 -7.35 5.73
CA VAL A 215 12.66 -7.54 4.30
C VAL A 215 14.11 -7.91 4.01
N LEU A 216 15.02 -7.73 4.97
CA LEU A 216 16.45 -7.99 4.78
C LEU A 216 16.85 -9.46 5.01
N SER A 217 16.01 -10.28 5.65
CA SER A 217 16.36 -11.64 6.06
C SER A 217 15.64 -12.76 5.29
N SER A 218 14.72 -12.41 4.39
CA SER A 218 13.86 -13.34 3.67
C SER A 218 13.52 -12.79 2.29
N ALA A 219 13.13 -13.66 1.35
CA ALA A 219 12.52 -13.24 0.09
C ALA A 219 11.02 -13.02 0.30
N TRP A 220 10.52 -11.84 -0.08
CA TRP A 220 9.12 -11.47 0.10
C TRP A 220 8.40 -11.45 -1.24
N PHE A 221 7.30 -12.18 -1.33
CA PHE A 221 6.42 -12.26 -2.49
C PHE A 221 5.09 -11.65 -2.10
N PHE A 222 4.58 -10.73 -2.91
CA PHE A 222 3.32 -10.04 -2.64
C PHE A 222 2.34 -10.37 -3.76
N MET A 223 1.18 -10.87 -3.39
CA MET A 223 0.11 -11.13 -4.34
C MET A 223 -1.19 -10.49 -3.85
N GLU A 224 -1.93 -9.89 -4.78
CA GLU A 224 -3.27 -9.48 -4.46
C GLU A 224 -4.17 -10.71 -4.35
N MET A 225 -5.16 -10.64 -3.47
CA MET A 225 -6.19 -11.66 -3.37
C MET A 225 -6.85 -11.87 -4.74
N PRO A 226 -6.92 -13.10 -5.26
CA PRO A 226 -7.59 -13.33 -6.54
C PRO A 226 -9.05 -12.87 -6.49
N GLY A 227 -9.50 -12.19 -7.55
CA GLY A 227 -10.81 -11.53 -7.61
C GLY A 227 -10.84 -10.10 -7.06
N THR A 228 -9.69 -9.54 -6.67
CA THR A 228 -9.55 -8.14 -6.28
C THR A 228 -8.62 -7.40 -7.25
N TYR A 229 -8.91 -6.11 -7.48
CA TYR A 229 -8.07 -5.14 -8.20
C TYR A 229 -7.38 -5.69 -9.47
N ALA A 230 -6.10 -6.08 -9.39
CA ALA A 230 -5.34 -6.60 -10.53
C ALA A 230 -5.92 -7.91 -11.11
N TYR A 231 -6.67 -8.67 -10.31
CA TYR A 231 -7.31 -9.92 -10.70
C TYR A 231 -8.76 -9.73 -11.16
N LYS A 232 -8.99 -9.96 -12.46
CA LYS A 232 -10.31 -9.82 -13.08
C LYS A 232 -11.21 -11.06 -12.95
N GLN A 233 -10.65 -12.20 -12.56
CA GLN A 233 -11.42 -13.45 -12.44
C GLN A 233 -12.03 -13.61 -11.05
N PRO A 234 -13.32 -13.97 -10.93
CA PRO A 234 -13.97 -14.20 -9.64
C PRO A 234 -13.27 -15.31 -8.84
N LEU A 235 -13.18 -15.12 -7.52
CA LEU A 235 -12.66 -16.13 -6.62
C LEU A 235 -13.65 -17.30 -6.50
N THR A 236 -13.22 -18.50 -6.83
CA THR A 236 -13.92 -19.75 -6.50
C THR A 236 -13.05 -20.58 -5.55
N LYS A 237 -13.67 -21.49 -4.79
CA LYS A 237 -12.95 -22.39 -3.87
C LYS A 237 -11.89 -23.25 -4.58
N SER A 238 -12.12 -23.59 -5.85
CA SER A 238 -11.24 -24.42 -6.66
C SER A 238 -10.14 -23.58 -7.30
N SER A 239 -10.47 -22.42 -7.89
CA SER A 239 -9.49 -21.52 -8.50
C SER A 239 -8.51 -20.95 -7.47
N SER A 240 -8.98 -20.61 -6.26
CA SER A 240 -8.11 -20.08 -5.21
C SER A 240 -6.99 -21.07 -4.85
N LYS A 241 -7.32 -22.35 -4.66
CA LYS A 241 -6.34 -23.38 -4.30
C LYS A 241 -5.29 -23.59 -5.39
N LEU A 242 -5.71 -23.60 -6.65
CA LEU A 242 -4.81 -23.74 -7.79
C LEU A 242 -3.85 -22.55 -7.86
N ILE A 243 -4.36 -21.32 -7.77
CA ILE A 243 -3.54 -20.10 -7.81
C ILE A 243 -2.49 -20.10 -6.68
N TYR A 244 -2.89 -20.37 -5.43
CA TYR A 244 -1.90 -20.42 -4.34
C TYR A 244 -0.88 -21.55 -4.53
N ASN A 245 -1.32 -22.72 -5.01
CA ASN A 245 -0.40 -23.83 -5.25
C ASN A 245 0.62 -23.50 -6.34
N GLU A 246 0.22 -22.85 -7.42
CA GLU A 246 1.09 -22.37 -8.49
C GLU A 246 2.08 -21.33 -8.00
N VAL A 247 1.62 -20.33 -7.24
CA VAL A 247 2.50 -19.31 -6.64
C VAL A 247 3.53 -19.94 -5.70
N LEU A 248 3.11 -20.88 -4.83
CA LEU A 248 4.04 -21.58 -3.95
C LEU A 248 5.02 -22.47 -4.72
N THR A 249 4.60 -23.05 -5.86
CA THR A 249 5.50 -23.78 -6.75
C THR A 249 6.51 -22.86 -7.40
N PHE A 250 6.07 -21.71 -7.90
CA PHE A 250 6.95 -20.68 -8.44
C PHE A 250 7.98 -20.23 -7.40
N MET A 251 7.54 -19.94 -6.17
CA MET A 251 8.44 -19.58 -5.06
C MET A 251 9.44 -20.69 -4.74
N ALA A 252 8.99 -21.94 -4.65
CA ALA A 252 9.85 -23.07 -4.33
C ALA A 252 10.92 -23.36 -5.40
N LEU A 253 10.65 -22.99 -6.65
CA LEU A 253 11.56 -23.13 -7.79
C LEU A 253 12.47 -21.91 -7.98
N HIS A 254 12.26 -20.83 -7.24
CA HIS A 254 13.05 -19.61 -7.39
C HIS A 254 14.49 -19.83 -6.90
N LYS A 255 15.49 -19.54 -7.74
CA LYS A 255 16.92 -19.84 -7.49
C LYS A 255 17.50 -19.30 -6.17
N LEU A 256 16.89 -18.26 -5.62
CA LEU A 256 17.32 -17.60 -4.37
C LEU A 256 16.54 -18.05 -3.14
N VAL A 257 15.52 -18.89 -3.30
CA VAL A 257 14.60 -19.29 -2.23
C VAL A 257 14.86 -20.73 -1.85
N ASP A 258 14.95 -20.98 -0.55
CA ASP A 258 14.93 -22.34 -0.02
C ASP A 258 13.48 -22.85 -0.06
N GLY A 259 13.16 -23.67 -1.04
CA GLY A 259 11.84 -24.27 -1.22
C GLY A 259 11.37 -25.13 -0.03
N SER A 260 12.25 -25.48 0.90
CA SER A 260 11.90 -26.16 2.15
C SER A 260 11.50 -25.19 3.28
N ARG A 261 11.72 -23.88 3.11
CA ARG A 261 11.48 -22.84 4.11
C ARG A 261 10.52 -21.77 3.59
N LEU A 262 9.29 -22.19 3.32
CA LEU A 262 8.23 -21.29 2.88
C LEU A 262 7.30 -20.90 4.04
N GLY A 263 6.89 -19.63 4.06
CA GLY A 263 5.89 -19.10 4.96
C GLY A 263 4.81 -18.30 4.22
N MET A 264 3.66 -18.11 4.87
CA MET A 264 2.53 -17.37 4.30
C MET A 264 1.95 -16.43 5.34
N PHE A 265 1.71 -15.18 4.96
CA PHE A 265 1.15 -14.13 5.80
C PHE A 265 -0.13 -13.58 5.16
N GLY A 266 -1.28 -13.94 5.74
CA GLY A 266 -2.58 -13.47 5.29
C GLY A 266 -3.10 -12.32 6.16
N ILE A 267 -3.52 -11.24 5.51
CA ILE A 267 -4.07 -10.05 6.17
C ILE A 267 -5.59 -10.00 6.00
N SER A 268 -6.32 -9.71 7.09
CA SER A 268 -7.78 -9.62 7.13
C SER A 268 -8.42 -10.94 6.62
N PHE A 269 -9.32 -10.87 5.63
CA PHE A 269 -9.98 -12.03 5.05
C PHE A 269 -9.02 -13.11 4.55
N GLU A 270 -7.84 -12.73 4.04
CA GLU A 270 -6.86 -13.69 3.52
C GLU A 270 -6.14 -14.48 4.62
N GLY A 271 -6.25 -14.08 5.89
CA GLY A 271 -5.86 -14.94 7.01
C GLY A 271 -6.59 -16.29 7.01
N ASN A 272 -7.85 -16.31 6.55
CA ASN A 272 -8.62 -17.54 6.37
C ASN A 272 -8.08 -18.39 5.21
N CYS A 273 -7.80 -17.76 4.06
CA CYS A 273 -7.24 -18.44 2.90
C CYS A 273 -5.85 -19.02 3.21
N ALA A 274 -4.97 -18.25 3.86
CA ALA A 274 -3.65 -18.69 4.28
C ALA A 274 -3.73 -19.91 5.21
N THR A 275 -4.62 -19.87 6.20
CA THR A 275 -4.86 -21.01 7.10
C THR A 275 -5.33 -22.24 6.33
N ARG A 276 -6.26 -22.08 5.37
CA ARG A 276 -6.76 -23.20 4.55
C ARG A 276 -5.70 -23.81 3.65
N VAL A 277 -4.78 -23.00 3.11
CA VAL A 277 -3.64 -23.49 2.32
C VAL A 277 -2.66 -24.24 3.23
N ALA A 278 -2.36 -23.72 4.42
CA ALA A 278 -1.50 -24.37 5.41
C ALA A 278 -1.95 -25.79 5.78
N MET A 279 -3.27 -26.01 5.85
CA MET A 279 -3.83 -27.33 6.18
C MET A 279 -3.53 -28.39 5.11
N VAL A 280 -3.34 -27.99 3.85
CA VAL A 280 -3.22 -28.91 2.71
C VAL A 280 -1.83 -28.92 2.08
N ASP A 281 -1.08 -27.82 2.14
CA ASP A 281 0.23 -27.67 1.51
C ASP A 281 1.36 -27.77 2.53
N LYS A 282 2.08 -28.91 2.53
CA LYS A 282 3.14 -29.22 3.50
C LYS A 282 4.44 -28.45 3.28
N ARG A 283 4.54 -27.67 2.20
CA ARG A 283 5.69 -26.79 1.95
C ARG A 283 5.72 -25.62 2.91
N LEU A 284 4.54 -25.14 3.34
CA LEU A 284 4.40 -24.07 4.32
C LEU A 284 4.84 -24.55 5.71
N LYS A 285 5.85 -23.88 6.28
CA LYS A 285 6.40 -24.17 7.60
C LYS A 285 5.81 -23.28 8.68
N VAL A 286 5.43 -22.06 8.32
CA VAL A 286 4.82 -21.08 9.20
C VAL A 286 3.72 -20.35 8.46
N VAL A 287 2.56 -20.20 9.09
CA VAL A 287 1.49 -19.34 8.60
C VAL A 287 1.09 -18.35 9.68
N PHE A 288 1.07 -17.08 9.30
CA PHE A 288 0.59 -16.01 10.14
C PHE A 288 -0.72 -15.47 9.55
N SER A 289 -1.73 -15.34 10.41
CA SER A 289 -3.03 -14.79 10.05
C SER A 289 -3.26 -13.57 10.92
N TRP A 290 -3.42 -12.42 10.30
CA TRP A 290 -3.72 -11.18 11.00
C TRP A 290 -5.12 -10.71 10.63
N SER A 291 -6.09 -11.09 11.44
CA SER A 291 -7.45 -10.58 11.35
C SER A 291 -7.60 -9.33 12.21
N MET A 292 -8.07 -8.22 11.63
CA MET A 292 -8.45 -7.02 12.37
C MET A 292 -9.90 -7.13 12.89
N GLU A 293 -10.24 -8.24 13.54
CA GLU A 293 -11.53 -8.38 14.21
C GLU A 293 -11.53 -7.65 15.56
N ARG A 294 -12.59 -6.86 15.76
CA ARG A 294 -12.92 -6.18 17.03
C ARG A 294 -12.73 -7.16 18.18
N ARG A 295 -11.92 -6.78 19.18
CA ARG A 295 -12.23 -7.20 20.56
C ARG A 295 -13.57 -6.56 20.90
N ILE A 296 -14.66 -7.30 20.67
CA ILE A 296 -15.92 -7.02 21.34
C ILE A 296 -15.60 -7.28 22.83
N ARG A 297 -15.44 -6.20 23.58
CA ARG A 297 -15.58 -6.22 25.03
C ARG A 297 -16.99 -5.76 25.35
#